data_AF-A0A497PHT0-F1
#
_entry.id   AF-A0A497PHT0-F1
#
_cell.length_a   1.000
_cell.length_b   1.000
_cell.length_c   1.000
_cell.angle_alpha   90.00
_cell.angle_beta   90.00
_cell.angle_gamma   90.00
#
_symmetry.space_group_name_H-M   'P 1'
#
loop_
_entity.id
_entity.type
_entity.pdbx_description
1 polymer ?
#
loop_
_entity_poly.entity_id
_entity_poly.type
_entity_poly.pdbx_seq_one_letter_code
_entity_poly.pdbx_strand_id
1 'polypeptide(L)'
;MRRREAIVIVLLVLLGVSVYVSMAGRPATWNRRIINPPEYLWRVKNVINDSFCYTAVIEDVDGDDRPEVICSESQATSDLSRITVRDGPTGVVEWSREFATAFPTDIALGDLNKDGTPEMVMGLDGIGVVALFGNGTVMWMHTLATEMEPSLAPSVAELKSGDEPSIVLPTANGTVYLLSGTNGDVVWSSVVGNTIERPAAVADLDGDDRREIVVTSWENWTRYVSVLNSVDGTVVWQVVWDADENDSTLSMPVIADVDRDGTQEVIVTSRTTVVELNGDDGSKHWVIPRGGNHINPSVPPAVADVNGDGQLDIVFTIDFMYVRAVNGLDGSLLWTFDVYSSFGFVYHVLAADLDDDRGMEVAISTLTSGVMCLNGEDASVQWVHMITDMNIYGQYAPAVGNVNEDGRLDVIVPCFPGANIYAISPKETGHVVCWQPRGGASDFHNTFAVGDIDSDFDGLPDCLEGALGTDQVCADTDNDGMPDSWEYRWGYNASSSVVPAEEMIRYDAITIVVGVALTLTIVVAIVILRVKFHVDIRRWKGPTGHEQDVSNVPAA
;
A
#
# COMPACT_ATOMS: atom_id res chain seq x y z
N MET A 1 40.34 -18.93 -33.30
CA MET A 1 39.09 -18.13 -33.38
C MET A 1 37.91 -18.83 -32.70
N ARG A 2 37.51 -20.05 -33.12
CA ARG A 2 36.35 -20.77 -32.52
C ARG A 2 36.31 -20.90 -30.98
N ARG A 3 37.47 -21.03 -30.31
CA ARG A 3 37.53 -21.07 -28.83
C ARG A 3 37.33 -19.71 -28.16
N ARG A 4 37.69 -18.60 -28.81
CA ARG A 4 37.54 -17.25 -28.22
C ARG A 4 36.12 -16.72 -28.38
N GLU A 5 35.46 -17.01 -29.49
CA GLU A 5 34.05 -16.65 -29.74
C GLU A 5 33.09 -17.41 -28.81
N ALA A 6 33.33 -18.70 -28.56
CA ALA A 6 32.54 -19.48 -27.60
C ALA A 6 32.68 -18.95 -26.15
N ILE A 7 33.85 -18.43 -25.78
CA ILE A 7 34.09 -17.85 -24.45
C ILE A 7 33.31 -16.54 -24.27
N VAL A 8 33.23 -15.70 -25.31
CA VAL A 8 32.47 -14.43 -25.26
C VAL A 8 30.96 -14.69 -25.13
N ILE A 9 30.43 -15.68 -25.86
CA ILE A 9 29.01 -16.06 -25.77
C ILE A 9 28.67 -16.62 -24.38
N VAL A 10 29.53 -17.47 -23.81
CA VAL A 10 29.35 -17.99 -22.45
C VAL A 10 29.42 -16.86 -21.41
N LEU A 11 30.31 -15.88 -21.59
CA LEU A 11 30.41 -14.72 -20.69
C LEU A 11 29.17 -13.82 -20.74
N LEU A 12 28.58 -13.58 -21.91
CA LEU A 12 27.37 -12.76 -22.04
C LEU A 12 26.13 -13.46 -21.46
N VAL A 13 26.00 -14.79 -21.64
CA VAL A 13 24.93 -15.57 -21.01
C VAL A 13 25.13 -15.63 -19.49
N LEU A 14 26.37 -15.76 -19.00
CA LEU A 14 26.66 -15.72 -17.57
C LEU A 14 26.44 -14.33 -16.97
N LEU A 15 26.68 -13.24 -17.71
CA LEU A 15 26.34 -11.87 -17.28
C LEU A 15 24.82 -11.67 -17.20
N GLY A 16 24.05 -12.11 -18.20
CA GLY A 16 22.58 -12.05 -18.16
C GLY A 16 21.98 -12.92 -17.05
N VAL A 17 22.53 -14.12 -16.81
CA VAL A 17 22.13 -14.98 -15.70
C VAL A 17 22.59 -14.41 -14.35
N SER A 18 23.73 -13.72 -14.28
CA SER A 18 24.20 -13.08 -13.04
C SER A 18 23.37 -11.86 -12.66
N VAL A 19 22.79 -11.13 -13.62
CA VAL A 19 21.82 -10.06 -13.35
C VAL A 19 20.51 -10.68 -12.86
N TYR A 20 20.03 -11.75 -13.51
CA TYR A 20 18.82 -12.47 -13.08
C TYR A 20 18.96 -13.17 -11.71
N VAL A 21 20.12 -13.74 -11.40
CA VAL A 21 20.42 -14.38 -10.10
C VAL A 21 20.73 -13.33 -9.02
N SER A 22 21.07 -12.09 -9.39
CA SER A 22 21.15 -10.98 -8.44
C SER A 22 19.78 -10.49 -7.97
N MET A 23 18.72 -10.77 -8.76
CA MET A 23 17.31 -10.47 -8.44
C MET A 23 16.60 -11.64 -7.74
N ALA A 24 17.24 -12.81 -7.61
CA ALA A 24 16.73 -13.86 -6.76
C ALA A 24 16.95 -13.46 -5.29
N GLY A 25 15.83 -13.10 -4.63
CA GLY A 25 15.73 -12.58 -3.26
C GLY A 25 16.90 -12.99 -2.35
N ARG A 26 17.76 -12.01 -2.05
CA ARG A 26 18.73 -12.18 -0.97
C ARG A 26 17.95 -12.23 0.33
N PRO A 27 18.28 -13.14 1.26
CA PRO A 27 17.75 -13.04 2.61
C PRO A 27 18.25 -11.71 3.19
N ALA A 28 17.33 -10.79 3.46
CA ALA A 28 17.65 -9.55 4.15
C ALA A 28 18.24 -9.87 5.53
N THR A 29 19.38 -9.28 5.86
CA THR A 29 20.10 -9.58 7.11
C THR A 29 20.08 -8.40 8.06
N TRP A 30 19.58 -8.61 9.27
CA TRP A 30 19.62 -7.62 10.34
C TRP A 30 21.07 -7.28 10.76
N ASN A 31 21.41 -5.99 10.74
CA ASN A 31 22.63 -5.47 11.34
C ASN A 31 22.30 -4.70 12.62
N ARG A 32 22.78 -5.19 13.76
CA ARG A 32 22.44 -4.69 15.11
C ARG A 32 22.95 -3.27 15.43
N ARG A 33 23.65 -2.62 14.50
CA ARG A 33 23.99 -1.20 14.65
C ARG A 33 22.75 -0.39 14.31
N ILE A 34 22.21 0.28 15.32
CA ILE A 34 21.18 1.30 15.14
C ILE A 34 21.77 2.39 14.23
N ILE A 35 21.30 2.45 13.00
CA ILE A 35 21.57 3.53 12.07
C ILE A 35 20.54 4.61 12.45
N ASN A 36 21.02 5.80 12.85
CA ASN A 36 20.24 7.01 13.11
C ASN A 36 18.85 6.81 13.77
N PRO A 37 18.77 6.53 15.10
CA PRO A 37 17.46 6.36 15.73
C PRO A 37 16.64 7.66 15.65
N PRO A 38 15.33 7.55 15.34
CA PRO A 38 14.40 8.66 15.46
C PRO A 38 14.46 9.32 16.84
N GLU A 39 14.17 10.61 16.89
CA GLU A 39 14.04 11.35 18.15
C GLU A 39 12.57 11.46 18.54
N TYR A 40 12.29 11.68 19.82
CA TYR A 40 10.91 12.00 20.24
C TYR A 40 10.65 13.48 19.97
N LEU A 41 9.56 13.80 19.27
CA LEU A 41 8.99 15.14 19.29
C LEU A 41 8.38 15.39 20.67
N TRP A 42 7.47 14.50 21.04
CA TRP A 42 6.83 14.50 22.34
C TRP A 42 6.32 13.10 22.68
N ARG A 43 5.95 12.93 23.95
CA ARG A 43 5.30 11.72 24.44
C ARG A 43 4.25 12.09 25.46
N VAL A 44 3.06 11.53 25.30
CA VAL A 44 1.98 11.70 26.26
C VAL A 44 1.97 10.48 27.16
N LYS A 45 2.29 10.74 28.44
CA LYS A 45 2.14 9.75 29.51
C LYS A 45 0.77 9.90 30.17
N ASN A 46 -0.23 9.31 29.55
CA ASN A 46 -1.58 9.29 30.10
C ASN A 46 -1.57 8.45 31.40
N VAL A 47 -2.26 8.96 32.44
CA VAL A 47 -2.30 8.33 33.78
C VAL A 47 -3.57 7.46 33.93
N ILE A 48 -4.28 7.22 32.83
CA ILE A 48 -5.49 6.41 32.82
C ILE A 48 -5.06 4.95 32.82
N ASN A 49 -4.97 4.34 34.00
CA ASN A 49 -4.59 2.93 34.12
C ASN A 49 -5.47 2.03 33.24
N ASP A 50 -4.87 1.00 32.65
CA ASP A 50 -5.54 0.02 31.79
C ASP A 50 -6.37 0.63 30.65
N SER A 51 -5.89 1.73 30.05
CA SER A 51 -6.50 2.30 28.83
C SER A 51 -5.75 1.95 27.55
N PHE A 52 -6.48 1.99 26.44
CA PHE A 52 -6.04 1.73 25.07
C PHE A 52 -6.24 2.99 24.24
N CYS A 53 -5.36 3.20 23.26
CA CYS A 53 -5.58 4.16 22.17
C CYS A 53 -5.84 3.34 20.91
N TYR A 54 -7.09 3.22 20.45
CA TYR A 54 -7.45 2.29 19.38
C TYR A 54 -7.09 2.81 17.99
N THR A 55 -7.31 4.10 17.77
CA THR A 55 -6.90 4.81 16.57
C THR A 55 -6.08 6.05 16.92
N ALA A 56 -5.16 6.39 16.04
CA ALA A 56 -4.51 7.69 15.97
C ALA A 56 -4.54 8.09 14.49
N VAL A 57 -4.97 9.33 14.22
CA VAL A 57 -5.00 9.92 12.89
C VAL A 57 -4.38 11.33 12.96
N ILE A 58 -3.77 11.79 11.87
CA ILE A 58 -3.12 13.11 11.77
C ILE A 58 -3.89 13.91 10.73
N GLU A 59 -4.43 15.08 11.10
CA GLU A 59 -5.17 15.93 10.17
C GLU A 59 -5.37 17.34 10.73
N ASP A 60 -5.40 18.35 9.86
CA ASP A 60 -5.91 19.69 10.22
C ASP A 60 -7.44 19.63 10.30
N VAL A 61 -7.96 19.43 11.51
CA VAL A 61 -9.41 19.28 11.71
C VAL A 61 -10.09 20.61 11.99
N ASP A 62 -9.36 21.64 12.42
CA ASP A 62 -9.93 22.92 12.80
C ASP A 62 -9.73 24.06 11.77
N GLY A 63 -9.01 23.79 10.69
CA GLY A 63 -8.82 24.63 9.52
C GLY A 63 -7.80 25.76 9.75
N ASP A 64 -6.81 25.54 10.61
CA ASP A 64 -5.78 26.53 10.92
C ASP A 64 -4.46 26.35 10.14
N ASP A 65 -4.47 25.45 9.15
CA ASP A 65 -3.34 24.99 8.33
C ASP A 65 -2.26 24.24 9.14
N ARG A 66 -2.62 23.68 10.30
CA ARG A 66 -1.73 22.86 11.13
C ARG A 66 -2.35 21.51 11.44
N PRO A 67 -1.55 20.44 11.49
CA PRO A 67 -2.10 19.13 11.76
C PRO A 67 -2.31 18.89 13.26
N GLU A 68 -3.44 18.31 13.60
CA GLU A 68 -3.72 17.74 14.92
C GLU A 68 -3.47 16.23 14.93
N VAL A 69 -3.25 15.70 16.13
CA VAL A 69 -3.28 14.26 16.40
C VAL A 69 -4.57 13.91 17.13
N ILE A 70 -5.45 13.20 16.43
CA ILE A 70 -6.76 12.77 16.93
C ILE A 70 -6.69 11.31 17.37
N CYS A 71 -7.16 11.03 18.59
CA CYS A 71 -7.04 9.72 19.21
C CYS A 71 -8.35 9.27 19.84
N SER A 72 -8.68 7.98 19.66
CA SER A 72 -9.74 7.32 20.44
C SER A 72 -9.13 6.60 21.63
N GLU A 73 -9.50 7.02 22.84
CA GLU A 73 -8.96 6.50 24.09
C GLU A 73 -10.06 5.83 24.92
N SER A 74 -9.88 4.58 25.33
CA SER A 74 -10.85 3.85 26.17
C SER A 74 -10.20 3.13 27.32
N GLN A 75 -10.88 3.07 28.47
CA GLN A 75 -10.40 2.36 29.64
C GLN A 75 -11.01 0.95 29.75
N ALA A 76 -10.20 -0.09 29.95
CA ALA A 76 -10.66 -1.48 30.07
C ALA A 76 -11.61 -1.72 31.26
N THR A 77 -11.42 -0.95 32.33
CA THR A 77 -12.04 -1.18 33.64
C THR A 77 -13.19 -0.23 33.95
N SER A 78 -13.54 0.67 33.03
CA SER A 78 -14.65 1.61 33.21
C SER A 78 -15.37 1.85 31.88
N ASP A 79 -16.53 2.49 31.97
CA ASP A 79 -17.32 2.90 30.82
C ASP A 79 -16.81 4.22 30.19
N LEU A 80 -15.55 4.58 30.44
CA LEU A 80 -14.94 5.81 29.97
C LEU A 80 -14.24 5.57 28.63
N SER A 81 -14.84 6.10 27.58
CA SER A 81 -14.19 6.32 26.30
C SER A 81 -14.21 7.79 25.93
N ARG A 82 -13.22 8.25 25.19
CA ARG A 82 -13.16 9.63 24.72
C ARG A 82 -12.44 9.76 23.39
N ILE A 83 -12.79 10.82 22.67
CA ILE A 83 -11.94 11.37 21.63
C ILE A 83 -11.10 12.48 22.24
N THR A 84 -9.82 12.52 21.86
CA THR A 84 -8.90 13.59 22.24
C THR A 84 -8.23 14.13 20.99
N VAL A 85 -8.26 15.44 20.84
CA VAL A 85 -7.53 16.17 19.79
C VAL A 85 -6.38 16.91 20.44
N ARG A 86 -5.22 16.84 19.79
CA ARG A 86 -3.96 17.36 20.30
C ARG A 86 -3.30 18.19 19.22
N ASP A 87 -2.75 19.33 19.61
CA ASP A 87 -1.84 20.11 18.78
C ASP A 87 -0.70 19.19 18.31
N GLY A 88 -0.50 19.08 17.00
CA GLY A 88 0.49 18.19 16.39
C GLY A 88 1.89 18.43 16.92
N PRO A 89 2.45 19.66 16.83
CA PRO A 89 3.84 19.92 17.22
C PRO A 89 4.16 19.65 18.70
N THR A 90 3.19 19.80 19.61
CA THR A 90 3.42 19.72 21.06
C THR A 90 2.77 18.53 21.75
N GLY A 91 1.79 17.89 21.14
CA GLY A 91 0.98 16.81 21.71
C GLY A 91 0.06 17.27 22.87
N VAL A 92 -0.07 18.59 23.06
CA VAL A 92 -0.93 19.18 24.10
C VAL A 92 -2.39 18.97 23.73
N VAL A 93 -3.20 18.52 24.68
CA VAL A 93 -4.66 18.39 24.47
C VAL A 93 -5.26 19.76 24.23
N GLU A 94 -5.92 19.92 23.09
CA GLU A 94 -6.71 21.09 22.80
C GLU A 94 -8.11 20.92 23.36
N TRP A 95 -8.72 19.78 23.05
CA TRP A 95 -9.99 19.37 23.61
C TRP A 95 -10.11 17.85 23.70
N SER A 96 -11.04 17.42 24.55
CA SER A 96 -11.44 16.01 24.63
C SER A 96 -12.94 15.93 24.87
N ARG A 97 -13.55 14.86 24.36
CA ARG A 97 -14.97 14.59 24.49
C ARG A 97 -15.19 13.17 24.96
N GLU A 98 -15.85 13.03 26.10
CA GLU A 98 -16.15 11.74 26.72
C GLU A 98 -17.51 11.19 26.25
N PHE A 99 -17.55 9.88 26.04
CA PHE A 99 -18.73 9.10 25.72
C PHE A 99 -18.90 8.02 26.79
N ALA A 100 -19.82 8.25 27.72
CA ALA A 100 -20.10 7.29 28.78
C ALA A 100 -20.75 6.03 28.19
N THR A 101 -20.31 4.86 28.63
CA THR A 101 -20.91 3.54 28.31
C THR A 101 -20.86 3.13 26.84
N ALA A 102 -20.00 3.77 26.04
CA ALA A 102 -19.78 3.40 24.65
C ALA A 102 -18.31 3.07 24.38
N PHE A 103 -18.08 2.06 23.56
CA PHE A 103 -16.78 1.79 22.96
C PHE A 103 -16.74 2.43 21.56
N PRO A 104 -15.82 3.38 21.32
CA PRO A 104 -15.68 4.00 20.03
C PRO A 104 -15.02 3.02 19.05
N THR A 105 -15.50 3.01 17.81
CA THR A 105 -14.80 2.36 16.70
C THR A 105 -13.63 3.26 16.23
N ASP A 106 -12.86 2.81 15.21
CA ASP A 106 -11.85 3.69 14.62
C ASP A 106 -12.51 4.93 14.01
N ILE A 107 -11.82 6.07 14.06
CA ILE A 107 -12.32 7.37 13.58
C ILE A 107 -12.11 7.44 12.08
N ALA A 108 -13.15 7.80 11.33
CA ALA A 108 -13.04 8.24 9.95
C ALA A 108 -13.10 9.77 9.88
N LEU A 109 -12.31 10.35 9.00
CA LEU A 109 -12.29 11.78 8.73
C LEU A 109 -12.88 12.04 7.34
N GLY A 110 -13.47 13.21 7.13
CA GLY A 110 -13.83 13.73 5.80
C GLY A 110 -14.67 14.99 5.90
N ASP A 111 -14.58 15.85 4.89
CA ASP A 111 -15.33 17.12 4.80
C ASP A 111 -16.81 16.87 4.46
N LEU A 112 -17.61 16.54 5.47
CA LEU A 112 -19.00 16.09 5.29
C LEU A 112 -19.91 17.22 4.81
N ASN A 113 -19.53 18.47 5.06
CA ASN A 113 -20.33 19.66 4.78
C ASN A 113 -19.78 20.52 3.62
N LYS A 114 -18.64 20.13 3.02
CA LYS A 114 -17.92 20.83 1.96
C LYS A 114 -17.46 22.24 2.35
N ASP A 115 -17.03 22.45 3.60
CA ASP A 115 -16.51 23.73 4.09
C ASP A 115 -14.98 23.86 4.04
N GLY A 116 -14.28 22.79 3.64
CA GLY A 116 -12.83 22.71 3.56
C GLY A 116 -12.16 22.20 4.82
N THR A 117 -12.92 21.87 5.89
CA THR A 117 -12.39 21.24 7.11
C THR A 117 -13.01 19.86 7.33
N PRO A 118 -12.22 18.84 7.69
CA PRO A 118 -12.73 17.49 7.88
C PRO A 118 -13.47 17.33 9.21
N GLU A 119 -14.65 16.71 9.15
CA GLU A 119 -15.37 16.22 10.33
C GLU A 119 -14.91 14.81 10.73
N MET A 120 -15.09 14.49 12.02
CA MET A 120 -14.81 13.16 12.58
C MET A 120 -16.09 12.33 12.71
N VAL A 121 -16.09 11.13 12.14
CA VAL A 121 -17.19 10.16 12.21
C VAL A 121 -16.73 8.90 12.93
N MET A 122 -17.57 8.41 13.84
CA MET A 122 -17.28 7.19 14.60
C MET A 122 -18.55 6.47 15.04
N GLY A 123 -18.46 5.15 15.11
CA GLY A 123 -19.42 4.30 15.79
C GLY A 123 -19.20 4.34 17.30
N LEU A 124 -20.29 4.32 18.05
CA LEU A 124 -20.33 4.25 19.51
C LEU A 124 -21.15 3.02 19.90
N ASP A 125 -20.47 1.95 20.31
CA ASP A 125 -21.12 0.69 20.67
C ASP A 125 -22.22 0.91 21.72
N GLY A 126 -23.39 0.31 21.49
CA GLY A 126 -24.58 0.46 22.32
C GLY A 126 -25.28 1.84 22.27
N ILE A 127 -24.74 2.82 21.54
CA ILE A 127 -25.31 4.16 21.46
C ILE A 127 -25.74 4.53 20.03
N GLY A 128 -24.81 4.55 19.07
CA GLY A 128 -25.01 5.42 17.91
C GLY A 128 -23.87 5.54 16.94
N VAL A 129 -24.11 6.33 15.91
CA VAL A 129 -23.06 6.99 15.12
C VAL A 129 -23.08 8.46 15.47
N VAL A 130 -21.91 9.07 15.57
CA VAL A 130 -21.75 10.51 15.82
C VAL A 130 -20.80 11.10 14.78
N ALA A 131 -21.14 12.30 14.31
CA ALA A 131 -20.24 13.18 13.59
C ALA A 131 -19.93 14.41 14.47
N LEU A 132 -18.65 14.78 14.52
CA LEU A 132 -18.15 15.94 15.27
C LEU A 132 -17.43 16.89 14.32
N PHE A 133 -17.62 18.19 14.53
CA PHE A 133 -16.74 19.21 13.97
C PHE A 133 -15.34 19.11 14.59
N GLY A 134 -14.32 19.64 13.92
CA GLY A 134 -12.93 19.71 14.40
C GLY A 134 -12.76 20.27 15.80
N ASN A 135 -13.61 21.22 16.19
CA ASN A 135 -13.63 21.81 17.54
C ASN A 135 -14.32 20.93 18.62
N GLY A 136 -14.75 19.72 18.28
CA GLY A 136 -15.38 18.75 19.17
C GLY A 136 -16.87 18.96 19.45
N THR A 137 -17.52 19.94 18.81
CA THR A 137 -18.98 20.09 18.87
C THR A 137 -19.67 19.04 18.00
N VAL A 138 -20.88 18.63 18.40
CA VAL A 138 -21.63 17.62 17.65
C VAL A 138 -22.22 18.26 16.41
N MET A 139 -21.89 17.72 15.25
CA MET A 139 -22.55 18.05 13.99
C MET A 139 -23.93 17.40 13.96
N TRP A 140 -23.98 16.09 14.13
CA TRP A 140 -25.20 15.32 14.34
C TRP A 140 -24.88 14.02 15.09
N MET A 141 -25.92 13.39 15.61
CA MET A 141 -25.82 12.10 16.30
C MET A 141 -27.06 11.28 16.01
N HIS A 142 -26.86 10.06 15.53
CA HIS A 142 -27.92 9.11 15.27
C HIS A 142 -27.90 8.04 16.37
N THR A 143 -28.81 8.17 17.34
CA THR A 143 -28.94 7.23 18.46
C THR A 143 -29.77 6.02 18.05
N LEU A 144 -29.26 4.82 18.32
CA LEU A 144 -29.78 3.59 17.74
C LEU A 144 -30.72 2.89 18.71
N ALA A 145 -31.94 2.64 18.23
CA ALA A 145 -32.86 1.72 18.86
C ALA A 145 -32.54 0.30 18.37
N THR A 146 -31.66 -0.43 19.05
CA THR A 146 -31.40 -1.89 18.89
C THR A 146 -31.05 -2.47 17.49
N GLU A 147 -31.17 -1.72 16.38
CA GLU A 147 -31.09 -2.27 15.01
C GLU A 147 -29.74 -2.02 14.31
N MET A 148 -29.02 -0.96 14.69
CA MET A 148 -27.64 -0.73 14.29
C MET A 148 -26.75 -1.02 15.49
N GLU A 149 -25.85 -1.99 15.36
CA GLU A 149 -24.78 -2.26 16.32
C GLU A 149 -23.46 -1.85 15.68
N PRO A 150 -23.03 -0.57 15.85
CA PRO A 150 -21.85 -0.04 15.20
C PRO A 150 -20.60 -0.55 15.92
N SER A 151 -20.11 -1.71 15.49
CA SER A 151 -18.92 -2.37 16.03
C SER A 151 -17.69 -2.28 15.11
N LEU A 152 -17.84 -1.65 13.96
CA LEU A 152 -16.82 -1.50 12.93
C LEU A 152 -16.60 -0.03 12.60
N ALA A 153 -15.40 0.30 12.13
CA ALA A 153 -15.08 1.65 11.67
C ALA A 153 -16.00 2.04 10.48
N PRO A 154 -16.56 3.25 10.48
CA PRO A 154 -17.21 3.80 9.31
C PRO A 154 -16.17 4.15 8.23
N SER A 155 -16.63 4.27 6.99
CA SER A 155 -15.87 4.84 5.87
C SER A 155 -16.60 6.10 5.39
N VAL A 156 -15.87 7.19 5.17
CA VAL A 156 -16.39 8.43 4.60
C VAL A 156 -15.92 8.51 3.16
N ALA A 157 -16.84 8.71 2.21
CA ALA A 157 -16.50 8.80 0.80
C ALA A 157 -17.50 9.65 0.02
N GLU A 158 -17.02 10.39 -0.96
CA GLU A 158 -17.82 10.93 -2.04
C GLU A 158 -18.14 9.78 -3.02
N LEU A 159 -19.39 9.32 -3.04
CA LEU A 159 -19.77 8.13 -3.83
C LEU A 159 -19.81 8.38 -5.34
N LYS A 160 -19.77 9.65 -5.73
CA LYS A 160 -19.72 10.12 -7.10
C LYS A 160 -19.13 11.53 -7.11
N SER A 161 -18.25 11.84 -8.06
CA SER A 161 -17.65 13.16 -8.19
C SER A 161 -18.69 14.29 -8.18
N GLY A 162 -18.55 15.20 -7.22
CA GLY A 162 -19.43 16.34 -6.97
C GLY A 162 -20.47 16.14 -5.85
N ASP A 163 -20.78 14.93 -5.42
CA ASP A 163 -21.76 14.63 -4.37
C ASP A 163 -21.30 15.00 -2.95
N GLU A 164 -22.22 15.31 -2.04
CA GLU A 164 -21.89 15.41 -0.61
C GLU A 164 -21.38 14.06 -0.10
N PRO A 165 -20.29 14.03 0.71
CA PRO A 165 -19.78 12.77 1.23
C PRO A 165 -20.84 11.99 2.01
N SER A 166 -20.81 10.68 1.83
CA SER A 166 -21.67 9.74 2.52
C SER A 166 -20.86 8.86 3.46
N ILE A 167 -21.55 8.28 4.44
CA ILE A 167 -20.94 7.40 5.43
C ILE A 167 -21.42 5.98 5.19
N VAL A 168 -20.46 5.10 4.90
CA VAL A 168 -20.67 3.66 4.83
C VAL A 168 -20.42 3.06 6.21
N LEU A 169 -21.45 2.45 6.77
CA LEU A 169 -21.40 1.83 8.09
C LEU A 169 -21.75 0.34 8.01
N PRO A 170 -20.73 -0.55 7.95
CA PRO A 170 -20.96 -1.98 8.15
C PRO A 170 -21.22 -2.28 9.63
N THR A 171 -22.09 -3.24 9.89
CA THR A 171 -22.40 -3.71 11.25
C THR A 171 -22.20 -5.22 11.39
N ALA A 172 -21.82 -5.68 12.58
CA ALA A 172 -21.53 -7.10 12.81
C ALA A 172 -22.72 -8.03 12.56
N ASN A 173 -23.96 -7.51 12.60
CA ASN A 173 -25.15 -8.30 12.29
C ASN A 173 -25.35 -8.59 10.78
N GLY A 174 -24.46 -8.09 9.92
CA GLY A 174 -24.51 -8.31 8.48
C GLY A 174 -25.31 -7.28 7.70
N THR A 175 -25.56 -6.11 8.29
CA THR A 175 -26.21 -4.98 7.62
C THR A 175 -25.17 -3.92 7.28
N VAL A 176 -25.20 -3.42 6.04
CA VAL A 176 -24.49 -2.22 5.61
C VAL A 176 -25.49 -1.08 5.54
N TYR A 177 -25.17 0.04 6.16
CA TYR A 177 -25.94 1.27 6.09
C TYR A 177 -25.18 2.31 5.29
N LEU A 178 -25.91 3.04 4.44
CA LEU A 178 -25.42 4.30 3.89
C LEU A 178 -26.14 5.45 4.59
N LEU A 179 -25.36 6.34 5.20
CA LEU A 179 -25.87 7.53 5.88
C LEU A 179 -25.46 8.78 5.11
N SER A 180 -26.31 9.80 5.13
CA SER A 180 -25.95 11.13 4.66
C SER A 180 -24.86 11.73 5.56
N GLY A 181 -23.78 12.24 4.99
CA GLY A 181 -22.71 12.89 5.75
C GLY A 181 -23.18 14.16 6.47
N THR A 182 -24.10 14.92 5.89
CA THR A 182 -24.52 16.22 6.43
C THR A 182 -25.48 16.12 7.61
N ASN A 183 -26.26 15.05 7.73
CA ASN A 183 -27.27 14.93 8.80
C ASN A 183 -27.39 13.55 9.46
N GLY A 184 -26.68 12.54 8.97
CA GLY A 184 -26.70 11.17 9.51
C GLY A 184 -27.97 10.38 9.20
N ASP A 185 -28.87 10.89 8.35
CA ASP A 185 -30.08 10.16 7.93
C ASP A 185 -29.70 8.91 7.12
N VAL A 186 -30.41 7.81 7.37
CA VAL A 186 -30.25 6.57 6.60
C VAL A 186 -30.77 6.79 5.18
N VAL A 187 -29.86 6.73 4.20
CA VAL A 187 -30.19 6.76 2.77
C VAL A 187 -30.76 5.40 2.37
N TRP A 188 -30.05 4.33 2.69
CA TRP A 188 -30.51 2.95 2.55
C TRP A 188 -29.81 2.03 3.55
N SER A 189 -30.36 0.84 3.72
CA SER A 189 -29.71 -0.26 4.41
C SER A 189 -29.87 -1.55 3.61
N SER A 190 -28.83 -2.37 3.59
CA SER A 190 -28.81 -3.64 2.87
C SER A 190 -28.27 -4.75 3.75
N VAL A 191 -28.98 -5.87 3.79
CA VAL A 191 -28.57 -7.05 4.54
C VAL A 191 -27.81 -7.97 3.59
N VAL A 192 -26.50 -8.10 3.79
CA VAL A 192 -25.66 -9.05 3.04
C VAL A 192 -25.78 -10.48 3.58
N GLY A 193 -26.49 -10.67 4.69
CA GLY A 193 -26.91 -11.97 5.23
C GLY A 193 -25.86 -12.70 6.08
N ASN A 194 -24.65 -12.14 6.19
CA ASN A 194 -23.48 -12.77 6.79
C ASN A 194 -22.84 -11.81 7.81
N THR A 195 -22.19 -12.32 8.85
CA THR A 195 -21.49 -11.50 9.85
C THR A 195 -20.35 -10.73 9.19
N ILE A 196 -20.37 -9.39 9.27
CA ILE A 196 -19.26 -8.54 8.82
C ILE A 196 -18.30 -8.35 10.00
N GLU A 197 -17.00 -8.60 9.81
CA GLU A 197 -15.99 -8.48 10.88
C GLU A 197 -14.94 -7.38 10.62
N ARG A 198 -15.05 -6.71 9.48
CA ARG A 198 -14.07 -5.74 8.99
C ARG A 198 -14.78 -4.50 8.42
N PRO A 199 -14.20 -3.30 8.58
CA PRO A 199 -14.63 -2.11 7.85
C PRO A 199 -14.72 -2.34 6.33
N ALA A 200 -15.53 -1.51 5.69
CA ALA A 200 -15.74 -1.55 4.25
C ALA A 200 -14.67 -0.73 3.53
N ALA A 201 -14.29 -1.16 2.34
CA ALA A 201 -13.56 -0.31 1.39
C ALA A 201 -14.56 0.31 0.40
N VAL A 202 -14.26 1.50 -0.11
CA VAL A 202 -15.11 2.24 -1.04
C VAL A 202 -14.28 2.79 -2.18
N ALA A 203 -14.57 2.42 -3.42
CA ALA A 203 -13.84 2.86 -4.61
C ALA A 203 -14.67 2.66 -5.87
N ASP A 204 -14.35 3.40 -6.94
CA ASP A 204 -14.90 3.16 -8.28
C ASP A 204 -14.20 1.94 -8.89
N LEU A 205 -14.90 0.79 -8.90
CA LEU A 205 -14.32 -0.47 -9.35
C LEU A 205 -14.49 -0.69 -10.86
N ASP A 206 -15.52 -0.10 -11.47
CA ASP A 206 -15.89 -0.33 -12.87
C ASP A 206 -15.67 0.89 -13.78
N GLY A 207 -15.14 1.99 -13.22
CA GLY A 207 -14.75 3.21 -13.94
C GLY A 207 -15.96 4.05 -14.40
N ASP A 208 -17.12 3.93 -13.76
CA ASP A 208 -18.35 4.65 -14.13
C ASP A 208 -18.54 6.01 -13.44
N ASP A 209 -17.54 6.47 -12.67
CA ASP A 209 -17.59 7.65 -11.79
C ASP A 209 -18.63 7.48 -10.66
N ARG A 210 -18.88 6.25 -10.25
CA ARG A 210 -19.55 5.92 -8.99
C ARG A 210 -18.75 4.87 -8.27
N ARG A 211 -18.71 5.02 -6.95
CA ARG A 211 -17.96 4.12 -6.08
C ARG A 211 -18.83 3.00 -5.58
N GLU A 212 -18.31 1.79 -5.59
CA GLU A 212 -18.91 0.60 -4.99
C GLU A 212 -18.42 0.42 -3.55
N ILE A 213 -19.14 -0.41 -2.80
CA ILE A 213 -18.82 -0.74 -1.41
C ILE A 213 -18.40 -2.20 -1.32
N VAL A 214 -17.18 -2.45 -0.84
CA VAL A 214 -16.63 -3.80 -0.69
C VAL A 214 -16.64 -4.21 0.78
N VAL A 215 -17.25 -5.35 1.07
CA VAL A 215 -17.29 -5.93 2.43
C VAL A 215 -16.85 -7.38 2.44
N THR A 216 -16.07 -7.75 3.47
CA THR A 216 -15.78 -9.14 3.80
C THR A 216 -16.71 -9.63 4.91
N SER A 217 -17.36 -10.76 4.70
CA SER A 217 -18.33 -11.32 5.65
C SER A 217 -18.24 -12.83 5.77
N TRP A 218 -18.95 -13.41 6.74
CA TRP A 218 -18.95 -14.85 6.96
C TRP A 218 -20.23 -15.44 7.51
N GLU A 219 -20.53 -16.67 7.12
CA GLU A 219 -21.66 -17.45 7.63
C GLU A 219 -21.30 -18.94 7.59
N ASN A 220 -21.61 -19.69 8.65
CA ASN A 220 -21.46 -21.16 8.68
C ASN A 220 -20.08 -21.67 8.23
N TRP A 221 -19.00 -20.99 8.64
CA TRP A 221 -17.60 -21.25 8.24
C TRP A 221 -17.23 -20.86 6.81
N THR A 222 -18.19 -20.49 5.97
CA THR A 222 -17.95 -19.91 4.65
C THR A 222 -17.65 -18.42 4.77
N ARG A 223 -16.70 -17.93 3.97
CA ARG A 223 -16.34 -16.52 3.88
C ARG A 223 -16.84 -15.94 2.54
N TYR A 224 -17.08 -14.64 2.50
CA TYR A 224 -17.58 -13.95 1.32
C TYR A 224 -16.86 -12.62 1.15
N VAL A 225 -16.53 -12.28 -0.09
CA VAL A 225 -16.24 -10.91 -0.51
C VAL A 225 -17.44 -10.46 -1.33
N SER A 226 -18.11 -9.39 -0.91
CA SER A 226 -19.32 -8.88 -1.58
C SER A 226 -19.10 -7.43 -1.98
N VAL A 227 -19.51 -7.09 -3.19
CA VAL A 227 -19.52 -5.72 -3.70
C VAL A 227 -20.96 -5.27 -3.82
N LEU A 228 -21.24 -4.10 -3.26
CA LEU A 228 -22.57 -3.50 -3.23
C LEU A 228 -22.56 -2.22 -4.06
N ASN A 229 -23.64 -2.02 -4.81
CA ASN A 229 -23.90 -0.78 -5.50
C ASN A 229 -24.22 0.32 -4.47
N SER A 230 -23.55 1.46 -4.55
CA SER A 230 -23.72 2.54 -3.59
C SER A 230 -25.05 3.29 -3.70
N VAL A 231 -25.79 3.14 -4.80
CA VAL A 231 -27.08 3.82 -5.01
C VAL A 231 -28.20 3.18 -4.20
N ASP A 232 -28.23 1.85 -4.11
CA ASP A 232 -29.35 1.12 -3.49
C ASP A 232 -28.94 -0.05 -2.58
N GLY A 233 -27.63 -0.29 -2.43
CA GLY A 233 -27.09 -1.37 -1.60
C GLY A 233 -27.30 -2.77 -2.17
N THR A 234 -27.70 -2.91 -3.44
CA THR A 234 -27.81 -4.22 -4.08
C THR A 234 -26.44 -4.83 -4.32
N VAL A 235 -26.32 -6.15 -4.17
CA VAL A 235 -25.06 -6.86 -4.43
C VAL A 235 -24.80 -6.89 -5.94
N VAL A 236 -23.70 -6.29 -6.38
CA VAL A 236 -23.21 -6.31 -7.77
C VAL A 236 -22.68 -7.71 -8.08
N TRP A 237 -21.70 -8.16 -7.28
CA TRP A 237 -21.17 -9.51 -7.33
C TRP A 237 -20.74 -9.98 -5.93
N GLN A 238 -20.60 -11.29 -5.79
CA GLN A 238 -20.15 -11.92 -4.56
C GLN A 238 -19.29 -13.14 -4.87
N VAL A 239 -18.12 -13.19 -4.24
CA VAL A 239 -17.22 -14.34 -4.29
C VAL A 239 -17.43 -15.18 -3.04
N VAL A 240 -17.79 -16.45 -3.26
CA VAL A 240 -17.80 -17.45 -2.18
C VAL A 240 -16.39 -17.94 -1.97
N TRP A 241 -15.90 -17.75 -0.75
CA TRP A 241 -14.58 -18.19 -0.35
C TRP A 241 -14.72 -19.53 0.37
N ASP A 242 -14.61 -20.60 -0.42
CA ASP A 242 -14.64 -21.98 0.04
C ASP A 242 -13.29 -22.32 0.69
N ALA A 243 -13.12 -21.85 1.92
CA ALA A 243 -11.99 -22.14 2.77
C ALA A 243 -12.14 -23.52 3.41
N ASP A 244 -11.04 -24.27 3.51
CA ASP A 244 -10.98 -25.36 4.47
C ASP A 244 -10.97 -24.80 5.91
N GLU A 245 -11.11 -25.66 6.92
CA GLU A 245 -11.16 -25.22 8.34
C GLU A 245 -9.95 -24.34 8.76
N ASN A 246 -8.85 -24.36 8.00
CA ASN A 246 -7.65 -23.58 8.30
C ASN A 246 -7.65 -22.18 7.70
N ASP A 247 -8.55 -21.85 6.76
CA ASP A 247 -8.62 -20.55 6.11
C ASP A 247 -9.83 -19.68 6.53
N SER A 248 -9.99 -19.57 7.85
CA SER A 248 -11.21 -19.06 8.48
C SER A 248 -11.31 -17.54 8.69
N THR A 249 -10.48 -16.70 8.07
CA THR A 249 -10.52 -15.24 8.29
C THR A 249 -9.99 -14.48 7.08
N LEU A 250 -10.67 -13.38 6.76
CA LEU A 250 -10.23 -12.41 5.74
C LEU A 250 -9.81 -11.09 6.42
N SER A 251 -8.84 -10.41 5.83
CA SER A 251 -8.50 -9.02 6.17
C SER A 251 -9.59 -8.06 5.72
N MET A 252 -9.43 -6.78 6.08
CA MET A 252 -10.10 -5.70 5.34
C MET A 252 -9.75 -5.82 3.85
N PRO A 253 -10.71 -5.57 2.95
CA PRO A 253 -10.42 -5.45 1.53
C PRO A 253 -9.58 -4.18 1.30
N VAL A 254 -8.65 -4.28 0.36
CA VAL A 254 -7.85 -3.16 -0.15
C VAL A 254 -8.12 -3.04 -1.64
N ILE A 255 -8.23 -1.84 -2.15
CA ILE A 255 -8.59 -1.55 -3.54
C ILE A 255 -7.45 -0.77 -4.20
N ALA A 256 -7.03 -1.20 -5.38
CA ALA A 256 -5.97 -0.54 -6.17
C ALA A 256 -6.01 -1.02 -7.62
N ASP A 257 -5.68 -0.15 -8.57
CA ASP A 257 -5.38 -0.55 -9.95
C ASP A 257 -3.96 -1.15 -9.99
N VAL A 258 -3.86 -2.48 -9.84
CA VAL A 258 -2.57 -3.18 -9.74
C VAL A 258 -2.09 -3.69 -11.08
N ASP A 259 -2.90 -3.73 -12.12
CA ASP A 259 -2.47 -4.11 -13.47
C ASP A 259 -2.39 -2.94 -14.47
N ARG A 260 -2.77 -1.74 -14.02
CA ARG A 260 -2.70 -0.46 -14.73
C ARG A 260 -3.60 -0.43 -15.96
N ASP A 261 -4.76 -1.05 -15.86
CA ASP A 261 -5.75 -1.05 -16.93
C ASP A 261 -6.80 0.08 -16.80
N GLY A 262 -6.73 0.85 -15.70
CA GLY A 262 -7.64 1.95 -15.37
C GLY A 262 -8.89 1.50 -14.61
N THR A 263 -9.01 0.22 -14.28
CA THR A 263 -10.00 -0.32 -13.34
C THR A 263 -9.30 -0.78 -12.07
N GLN A 264 -10.01 -0.80 -10.94
CA GLN A 264 -9.39 -1.11 -9.65
C GLN A 264 -9.71 -2.54 -9.20
N GLU A 265 -8.71 -3.27 -8.71
CA GLU A 265 -8.85 -4.62 -8.19
C GLU A 265 -9.12 -4.62 -6.68
N VAL A 266 -9.67 -5.74 -6.19
CA VAL A 266 -9.84 -6.01 -4.76
C VAL A 266 -8.81 -7.01 -4.27
N ILE A 267 -7.93 -6.56 -3.38
CA ILE A 267 -6.91 -7.37 -2.71
C ILE A 267 -7.42 -7.79 -1.33
N VAL A 268 -7.38 -9.10 -1.06
CA VAL A 268 -7.72 -9.67 0.25
C VAL A 268 -6.67 -10.66 0.72
N THR A 269 -6.37 -10.64 2.01
CA THR A 269 -5.49 -11.62 2.65
C THR A 269 -6.29 -12.56 3.54
N SER A 270 -5.99 -13.85 3.43
CA SER A 270 -6.55 -14.92 4.24
C SER A 270 -5.48 -15.54 5.14
N ARG A 271 -5.80 -16.57 5.93
CA ARG A 271 -4.77 -17.23 6.78
C ARG A 271 -3.75 -17.96 5.93
N THR A 272 -4.14 -18.38 4.74
CA THR A 272 -3.36 -19.26 3.88
C THR A 272 -2.92 -18.59 2.59
N THR A 273 -3.65 -17.57 2.11
CA THR A 273 -3.43 -16.97 0.79
C THR A 273 -3.48 -15.44 0.79
N VAL A 274 -2.89 -14.86 -0.24
CA VAL A 274 -3.15 -13.48 -0.69
C VAL A 274 -3.72 -13.60 -2.09
N VAL A 275 -4.79 -12.84 -2.37
CA VAL A 275 -5.55 -12.95 -3.61
C VAL A 275 -5.91 -11.56 -4.10
N GLU A 276 -5.76 -11.39 -5.40
CA GLU A 276 -6.31 -10.30 -6.18
C GLU A 276 -7.59 -10.78 -6.88
N LEU A 277 -8.64 -9.98 -6.78
CA LEU A 277 -9.92 -10.18 -7.45
C LEU A 277 -10.13 -9.02 -8.43
N ASN A 278 -10.56 -9.33 -9.64
CA ASN A 278 -10.96 -8.32 -10.61
C ASN A 278 -12.14 -7.50 -10.09
N GLY A 279 -12.08 -6.17 -10.24
CA GLY A 279 -13.10 -5.22 -9.74
C GLY A 279 -14.48 -5.41 -10.35
N ASP A 280 -14.56 -5.78 -11.63
CA ASP A 280 -15.83 -5.90 -12.38
C ASP A 280 -16.65 -7.12 -11.99
N ASP A 281 -16.00 -8.28 -11.80
CA ASP A 281 -16.69 -9.57 -11.68
C ASP A 281 -16.25 -10.46 -10.51
N GLY A 282 -15.23 -10.04 -9.76
CA GLY A 282 -14.68 -10.79 -8.63
C GLY A 282 -13.92 -12.05 -9.02
N SER A 283 -13.60 -12.27 -10.30
CA SER A 283 -12.76 -13.39 -10.72
C SER A 283 -11.34 -13.25 -10.16
N LYS A 284 -10.75 -14.39 -9.77
CA LYS A 284 -9.39 -14.41 -9.19
C LYS A 284 -8.37 -14.26 -10.29
N HIS A 285 -7.60 -13.18 -10.28
CA HIS A 285 -6.51 -12.97 -11.23
C HIS A 285 -5.30 -13.84 -10.85
N TRP A 286 -4.76 -13.65 -9.65
CA TRP A 286 -3.76 -14.55 -9.08
C TRP A 286 -4.04 -14.88 -7.60
N VAL A 287 -3.43 -15.98 -7.17
CA VAL A 287 -3.52 -16.51 -5.81
C VAL A 287 -2.14 -17.00 -5.40
N ILE A 288 -1.58 -16.42 -4.34
CA ILE A 288 -0.30 -16.86 -3.80
C ILE A 288 -0.46 -17.41 -2.38
N PRO A 289 0.36 -18.40 -1.98
CA PRO A 289 0.39 -18.84 -0.60
C PRO A 289 0.99 -17.73 0.28
N ARG A 290 0.27 -17.35 1.34
CA ARG A 290 0.77 -16.45 2.38
C ARG A 290 1.99 -17.06 3.09
N GLY A 291 1.92 -18.36 3.34
CA GLY A 291 2.93 -19.13 4.08
C GLY A 291 2.72 -19.10 5.60
N GLY A 292 3.57 -19.83 6.34
CA GLY A 292 3.54 -19.86 7.81
C GLY A 292 2.60 -20.91 8.44
N ASN A 293 2.31 -20.73 9.72
CA ASN A 293 1.43 -21.51 10.58
C ASN A 293 -0.02 -20.98 10.60
N HIS A 294 -0.38 -20.09 9.67
CA HIS A 294 -1.77 -19.66 9.42
C HIS A 294 -2.42 -18.88 10.58
N ILE A 295 -1.64 -18.01 11.25
CA ILE A 295 -2.16 -17.16 12.33
C ILE A 295 -2.96 -15.97 11.75
N ASN A 296 -4.00 -15.55 12.47
CA ASN A 296 -5.07 -14.63 12.02
C ASN A 296 -4.59 -13.36 11.27
N PRO A 297 -4.92 -13.16 9.98
CA PRO A 297 -4.82 -11.88 9.27
C PRO A 297 -5.90 -10.91 9.77
N SER A 298 -5.57 -10.06 10.74
CA SER A 298 -6.45 -8.97 11.15
C SER A 298 -6.09 -7.61 10.53
N VAL A 299 -5.06 -7.56 9.70
CA VAL A 299 -4.45 -6.32 9.22
C VAL A 299 -4.50 -6.31 7.68
N PRO A 300 -4.92 -5.20 7.05
CA PRO A 300 -4.87 -5.08 5.59
C PRO A 300 -3.43 -5.16 5.09
N PRO A 301 -3.21 -5.66 3.86
CA PRO A 301 -1.94 -5.45 3.17
C PRO A 301 -1.70 -3.94 2.95
N ALA A 302 -0.44 -3.55 2.76
CA ALA A 302 -0.08 -2.26 2.21
C ALA A 302 0.16 -2.38 0.71
N VAL A 303 -0.21 -1.34 -0.04
CA VAL A 303 -0.06 -1.28 -1.50
C VAL A 303 0.72 -0.03 -1.86
N ALA A 304 1.88 -0.19 -2.49
CA ALA A 304 2.75 0.90 -2.94
C ALA A 304 3.82 0.34 -3.89
N ASP A 305 4.39 1.16 -4.76
CA ASP A 305 5.59 0.79 -5.52
C ASP A 305 6.83 0.79 -4.60
N VAL A 306 7.10 -0.34 -3.92
CA VAL A 306 8.20 -0.41 -2.95
C VAL A 306 9.55 -0.63 -3.62
N ASN A 307 9.56 -1.19 -4.83
CA ASN A 307 10.79 -1.55 -5.52
C ASN A 307 11.23 -0.56 -6.60
N GLY A 308 10.33 0.33 -7.02
CA GLY A 308 10.62 1.40 -7.96
C GLY A 308 10.62 1.07 -9.42
N ASP A 309 9.97 -0.03 -9.79
CA ASP A 309 9.75 -0.37 -11.19
C ASP A 309 8.51 0.32 -11.77
N GLY A 310 7.85 1.16 -10.97
CA GLY A 310 6.58 1.78 -11.28
C GLY A 310 5.41 0.85 -11.01
N GLN A 311 5.57 -0.45 -10.76
CA GLN A 311 4.44 -1.34 -10.54
C GLN A 311 4.06 -1.33 -9.07
N LEU A 312 2.77 -1.16 -8.74
CA LEU A 312 2.31 -1.31 -7.36
C LEU A 312 2.65 -2.72 -6.83
N ASP A 313 3.15 -2.78 -5.60
CA ASP A 313 3.52 -3.99 -4.88
C ASP A 313 2.61 -4.20 -3.67
N ILE A 314 2.46 -5.46 -3.25
CA ILE A 314 1.65 -5.85 -2.09
C ILE A 314 2.54 -6.28 -0.93
N VAL A 315 2.46 -5.57 0.17
CA VAL A 315 3.22 -5.83 1.40
C VAL A 315 2.29 -6.37 2.49
N PHE A 316 2.61 -7.52 3.06
CA PHE A 316 1.76 -8.16 4.08
C PHE A 316 2.54 -8.91 5.16
N THR A 317 1.86 -9.18 6.27
CA THR A 317 2.42 -9.85 7.43
C THR A 317 2.17 -11.37 7.38
N ILE A 318 3.11 -12.15 7.94
CA ILE A 318 3.00 -13.60 8.06
C ILE A 318 3.23 -13.99 9.52
N ASP A 319 2.20 -14.55 10.14
CA ASP A 319 2.20 -15.07 11.53
C ASP A 319 2.65 -14.10 12.62
N PHE A 320 2.51 -12.79 12.41
CA PHE A 320 3.12 -11.75 13.26
C PHE A 320 4.65 -11.84 13.34
N MET A 321 5.32 -12.56 12.43
CA MET A 321 6.76 -12.81 12.52
C MET A 321 7.53 -12.26 11.32
N TYR A 322 6.93 -12.30 10.14
CA TYR A 322 7.57 -11.86 8.91
C TYR A 322 6.76 -10.79 8.23
N VAL A 323 7.45 -9.98 7.42
CA VAL A 323 6.85 -9.12 6.40
C VAL A 323 7.34 -9.59 5.04
N ARG A 324 6.46 -9.59 4.06
CA ARG A 324 6.76 -10.00 2.69
C ARG A 324 6.20 -8.96 1.72
N ALA A 325 6.99 -8.63 0.70
CA ALA A 325 6.54 -7.88 -0.46
C ALA A 325 6.48 -8.80 -1.68
N VAL A 326 5.46 -8.61 -2.51
CA VAL A 326 5.26 -9.28 -3.79
C VAL A 326 4.86 -8.26 -4.85
N ASN A 327 5.19 -8.52 -6.11
CA ASN A 327 4.75 -7.70 -7.22
C ASN A 327 3.22 -7.77 -7.37
N GLY A 328 2.56 -6.63 -7.52
CA GLY A 328 1.09 -6.56 -7.60
C GLY A 328 0.51 -7.21 -8.87
N LEU A 329 1.22 -7.15 -9.99
CA LEU A 329 0.72 -7.65 -11.29
C LEU A 329 0.65 -9.19 -11.34
N ASP A 330 1.60 -9.90 -10.71
CA ASP A 330 1.71 -11.36 -10.85
C ASP A 330 1.92 -12.14 -9.53
N GLY A 331 2.01 -11.44 -8.40
CA GLY A 331 2.25 -12.02 -7.09
C GLY A 331 3.66 -12.60 -6.91
N SER A 332 4.61 -12.30 -7.80
CA SER A 332 5.98 -12.79 -7.70
C SER A 332 6.71 -12.21 -6.49
N LEU A 333 7.57 -13.02 -5.85
CA LEU A 333 8.26 -12.63 -4.63
C LEU A 333 9.34 -11.59 -4.90
N LEU A 334 9.25 -10.45 -4.21
CA LEU A 334 10.32 -9.45 -4.15
C LEU A 334 11.29 -9.80 -3.01
N TRP A 335 10.78 -9.78 -1.77
CA TRP A 335 11.57 -10.10 -0.58
C TRP A 335 10.74 -10.62 0.59
N THR A 336 11.40 -11.19 1.59
CA THR A 336 10.79 -11.56 2.88
C THR A 336 11.76 -11.21 3.99
N PHE A 337 11.26 -10.54 5.02
CA PHE A 337 12.03 -10.11 6.17
C PHE A 337 11.55 -10.78 7.46
N ASP A 338 12.48 -11.33 8.25
CA ASP A 338 12.20 -11.91 9.57
C ASP A 338 12.31 -10.82 10.64
N VAL A 339 11.15 -10.27 11.02
CA VAL A 339 11.03 -9.26 12.06
C VAL A 339 11.13 -9.90 13.44
N TYR A 340 10.61 -11.11 13.63
CA TYR A 340 10.56 -11.76 14.95
C TYR A 340 11.94 -12.02 15.54
N SER A 341 12.86 -12.61 14.75
CA SER A 341 14.21 -12.86 15.25
C SER A 341 15.04 -11.58 15.43
N SER A 342 14.63 -10.50 14.77
CA SER A 342 15.35 -9.22 14.72
C SER A 342 14.84 -8.19 15.74
N PHE A 343 13.54 -8.15 15.99
CA PHE A 343 12.86 -6.99 16.57
C PHE A 343 11.61 -7.31 17.41
N GLY A 344 10.76 -8.25 16.96
CA GLY A 344 9.58 -8.67 17.73
C GLY A 344 8.39 -9.09 16.89
N PHE A 345 7.21 -9.19 17.53
CA PHE A 345 5.99 -9.56 16.82
C PHE A 345 5.45 -8.38 16.01
N VAL A 346 5.35 -8.55 14.70
CA VAL A 346 4.76 -7.60 13.75
C VAL A 346 3.29 -7.39 14.06
N TYR A 347 2.83 -6.15 13.99
CA TYR A 347 1.41 -5.83 14.06
C TYR A 347 0.93 -5.13 12.78
N HIS A 348 1.38 -3.90 12.50
CA HIS A 348 1.02 -3.19 11.26
C HIS A 348 2.20 -2.97 10.32
N VAL A 349 1.86 -2.79 9.04
CA VAL A 349 2.76 -2.35 7.96
C VAL A 349 2.13 -1.12 7.29
N LEU A 350 2.97 -0.19 6.85
CA LEU A 350 2.61 0.97 6.04
C LEU A 350 3.75 1.28 5.06
N ALA A 351 3.49 2.07 4.03
CA ALA A 351 4.47 2.46 3.02
C ALA A 351 4.54 3.99 2.86
N ALA A 352 5.74 4.55 2.97
CA ALA A 352 6.02 5.98 2.88
C ALA A 352 7.51 6.23 2.61
N ASP A 353 7.87 7.39 2.08
CA ASP A 353 9.26 7.85 1.95
C ASP A 353 9.81 8.28 3.32
N LEU A 354 10.58 7.39 3.95
CA LEU A 354 11.05 7.54 5.33
C LEU A 354 12.57 7.66 5.43
N ASP A 355 13.25 7.87 4.30
CA ASP A 355 14.67 8.21 4.23
C ASP A 355 15.06 9.32 3.23
N ASP A 356 14.07 10.04 2.65
CA ASP A 356 14.23 11.22 1.77
C ASP A 356 15.00 10.88 0.48
N ASP A 357 14.92 9.61 0.04
CA ASP A 357 15.51 9.14 -1.21
C ASP A 357 14.50 9.05 -2.37
N ARG A 358 13.23 9.39 -2.12
CA ARG A 358 12.08 9.31 -3.05
C ARG A 358 11.71 7.89 -3.49
N GLY A 359 12.33 6.88 -2.91
CA GLY A 359 11.83 5.52 -2.84
C GLY A 359 10.83 5.37 -1.70
N MET A 360 10.18 4.21 -1.65
CA MET A 360 9.22 3.91 -0.60
C MET A 360 9.85 2.95 0.41
N GLU A 361 9.76 3.29 1.68
CA GLU A 361 10.09 2.41 2.79
C GLU A 361 8.83 1.71 3.31
N VAL A 362 9.04 0.57 3.94
CA VAL A 362 8.02 -0.13 4.73
C VAL A 362 8.28 0.11 6.21
N ALA A 363 7.39 0.85 6.87
CA ALA A 363 7.40 0.96 8.32
C ALA A 363 6.56 -0.14 8.98
N ILE A 364 7.10 -0.67 10.08
CA ILE A 364 6.57 -1.82 10.79
C ILE A 364 6.43 -1.47 12.26
N SER A 365 5.20 -1.61 12.80
CA SER A 365 4.97 -1.56 14.24
C SER A 365 5.00 -2.95 14.86
N THR A 366 5.51 -3.04 16.10
CA THR A 366 5.59 -4.30 16.83
C THR A 366 4.86 -4.27 18.17
N LEU A 367 4.28 -5.41 18.53
CA LEU A 367 3.66 -5.61 19.85
C LEU A 367 4.64 -5.40 21.01
N THR A 368 5.94 -5.52 20.76
CA THR A 368 7.03 -5.31 21.72
C THR A 368 7.60 -3.89 21.69
N SER A 369 6.77 -2.92 21.28
CA SER A 369 6.99 -1.49 21.55
C SER A 369 8.10 -0.87 20.70
N GLY A 370 8.25 -1.34 19.47
CA GLY A 370 9.20 -0.79 18.52
C GLY A 370 8.56 -0.44 17.19
N VAL A 371 9.09 0.58 16.53
CA VAL A 371 8.87 0.88 15.12
C VAL A 371 10.18 0.64 14.36
N MET A 372 10.08 -0.01 13.22
CA MET A 372 11.21 -0.30 12.32
C MET A 372 10.87 0.21 10.93
N CYS A 373 11.89 0.68 10.22
CA CYS A 373 11.81 1.08 8.83
C CYS A 373 12.70 0.18 7.99
N LEU A 374 12.13 -0.39 6.94
CA LEU A 374 12.84 -1.19 5.94
C LEU A 374 12.83 -0.44 4.61
N ASN A 375 13.95 -0.44 3.90
CA ASN A 375 13.97 0.00 2.51
C ASN A 375 13.05 -0.91 1.67
N GLY A 376 12.22 -0.32 0.81
CA GLY A 376 11.26 -1.07 0.01
C GLY A 376 11.88 -1.97 -1.05
N GLU A 377 13.06 -1.64 -1.59
CA GLU A 377 13.67 -2.40 -2.69
C GLU A 377 14.28 -3.72 -2.20
N ASP A 378 14.95 -3.69 -1.03
CA ASP A 378 15.77 -4.83 -0.56
C ASP A 378 15.53 -5.27 0.89
N ALA A 379 14.57 -4.64 1.58
CA ALA A 379 14.25 -4.86 2.99
C ALA A 379 15.44 -4.67 3.95
N SER A 380 16.46 -3.90 3.55
CA SER A 380 17.51 -3.47 4.46
C SER A 380 16.93 -2.54 5.54
N VAL A 381 17.41 -2.71 6.78
CA VAL A 381 16.89 -1.91 7.91
C VAL A 381 17.50 -0.52 7.83
N GLN A 382 16.67 0.51 7.63
CA GLN A 382 17.09 1.90 7.61
C GLN A 382 17.25 2.45 9.03
N TRP A 383 16.22 2.32 9.85
CA TRP A 383 16.26 2.74 11.24
C TRP A 383 15.33 1.90 12.11
N VAL A 384 15.57 1.96 13.42
CA VAL A 384 14.71 1.34 14.43
C VAL A 384 14.55 2.28 15.61
N HIS A 385 13.34 2.34 16.14
CA HIS A 385 13.03 3.08 17.34
C HIS A 385 12.35 2.19 18.37
N MET A 386 12.98 2.05 19.54
CA MET A 386 12.39 1.32 20.65
C MET A 386 11.73 2.31 21.61
N ILE A 387 10.46 2.08 21.92
CA ILE A 387 9.75 2.77 22.99
C ILE A 387 10.26 2.20 24.31
N THR A 388 11.14 2.96 24.96
CA THR A 388 11.96 2.48 26.08
C THR A 388 11.25 2.45 27.45
N ASP A 389 9.98 2.83 27.50
CA ASP A 389 9.21 2.82 28.74
C ASP A 389 8.71 1.39 29.05
N MET A 390 9.06 0.87 30.23
CA MET A 390 8.75 -0.52 30.61
C MET A 390 7.23 -0.79 30.65
N ASN A 391 6.82 -1.94 30.11
CA ASN A 391 5.44 -2.43 30.06
C ASN A 391 4.47 -1.60 29.21
N ILE A 392 4.96 -0.74 28.32
CA ILE A 392 4.16 -0.11 27.26
C ILE A 392 4.39 -0.90 25.98
N TYR A 393 3.37 -1.08 25.14
CA TYR A 393 3.30 -1.92 23.94
C TYR A 393 2.64 -1.13 22.81
N GLY A 394 3.33 -1.00 21.67
CA GLY A 394 2.79 -0.37 20.46
C GLY A 394 1.86 -1.34 19.72
N GLN A 395 0.62 -1.47 20.19
CA GLN A 395 -0.30 -2.52 19.72
C GLN A 395 -1.28 -2.05 18.65
N TYR A 396 -1.26 -0.80 18.21
CA TYR A 396 -2.24 -0.28 17.27
C TYR A 396 -1.56 0.33 16.05
N ALA A 397 -2.34 0.64 15.02
CA ALA A 397 -1.83 1.18 13.76
C ALA A 397 -1.13 2.53 14.03
N PRO A 398 0.15 2.69 13.63
CA PRO A 398 0.76 4.00 13.63
C PRO A 398 0.16 4.86 12.50
N ALA A 399 0.17 6.18 12.71
CA ALA A 399 -0.11 7.17 11.67
C ALA A 399 1.18 7.89 11.27
N VAL A 400 1.27 8.32 10.02
CA VAL A 400 2.45 9.01 9.48
C VAL A 400 2.02 10.30 8.79
N GLY A 401 2.70 11.39 9.09
CA GLY A 401 2.40 12.72 8.56
C GLY A 401 3.36 13.78 9.10
N ASN A 402 3.37 14.98 8.52
CA ASN A 402 4.22 16.10 8.94
C ASN A 402 3.68 16.78 10.20
N VAL A 403 3.79 16.12 11.36
CA VAL A 403 3.13 16.50 12.62
C VAL A 403 3.64 17.82 13.18
N ASN A 404 4.88 18.20 12.91
CA ASN A 404 5.52 19.41 13.45
C ASN A 404 5.72 20.55 12.43
N GLU A 405 5.18 20.41 11.22
CA GLU A 405 5.34 21.33 10.08
C GLU A 405 6.80 21.60 9.64
N ASP A 406 7.75 20.69 9.92
CA ASP A 406 9.15 20.84 9.50
C ASP A 406 9.42 20.37 8.06
N GLY A 407 8.37 19.85 7.40
CA GLY A 407 8.40 19.38 6.02
C GLY A 407 8.84 17.92 5.89
N ARG A 408 8.87 17.18 6.99
CA ARG A 408 9.29 15.79 7.06
C ARG A 408 8.22 14.95 7.72
N LEU A 409 8.12 13.69 7.33
CA LEU A 409 7.18 12.77 7.96
C LEU A 409 7.62 12.39 9.37
N ASP A 410 6.69 12.51 10.30
CA ASP A 410 6.75 12.01 11.67
C ASP A 410 5.83 10.78 11.81
N VAL A 411 6.07 9.97 12.84
CA VAL A 411 5.28 8.76 13.12
C VAL A 411 4.63 8.87 14.50
N ILE A 412 3.31 8.74 14.54
CA ILE A 412 2.52 8.66 15.77
C ILE A 412 2.29 7.19 16.13
N VAL A 413 2.71 6.79 17.33
CA VAL A 413 2.60 5.42 17.82
C VAL A 413 1.65 5.32 19.01
N PRO A 414 0.39 4.88 18.80
CA PRO A 414 -0.53 4.57 19.88
C PRO A 414 -0.10 3.31 20.65
N CYS A 415 -0.12 3.39 21.98
CA CYS A 415 0.39 2.36 22.87
C CYS A 415 -0.57 1.95 24.01
N PHE A 416 -0.42 0.71 24.47
CA PHE A 416 -1.09 0.10 25.63
C PHE A 416 -0.07 -0.34 26.69
N PRO A 417 -0.35 -0.32 28.00
CA PRO A 417 -1.49 0.28 28.67
C PRO A 417 -1.30 1.77 28.86
N GLY A 418 -2.38 2.45 29.21
CA GLY A 418 -2.35 3.85 29.56
C GLY A 418 -2.71 4.79 28.44
N ALA A 419 -3.15 4.30 27.26
CA ALA A 419 -3.38 5.12 26.07
C ALA A 419 -2.21 6.11 25.85
N ASN A 420 -0.98 5.59 25.97
CA ASN A 420 0.22 6.39 25.77
C ASN A 420 0.39 6.65 24.27
N ILE A 421 0.86 7.84 23.93
CA ILE A 421 1.09 8.23 22.53
C ILE A 421 2.51 8.77 22.42
N TYR A 422 3.22 8.32 21.40
CA TYR A 422 4.58 8.77 21.11
C TYR A 422 4.61 9.35 19.71
N ALA A 423 5.05 10.60 19.59
CA ALA A 423 5.44 11.18 18.32
C ALA A 423 6.95 11.02 18.15
N ILE A 424 7.35 10.34 17.08
CA ILE A 424 8.76 10.12 16.75
C ILE A 424 9.05 10.76 15.40
N SER A 425 10.19 11.43 15.32
CA SER A 425 10.64 12.12 14.12
C SER A 425 11.93 11.45 13.63
N PRO A 426 11.86 10.65 12.55
CA PRO A 426 13.06 10.17 11.88
C PRO A 426 13.77 11.35 11.21
N LYS A 427 15.10 11.33 11.22
CA LYS A 427 15.90 12.54 10.93
C LYS A 427 15.96 12.95 9.47
N GLU A 428 15.60 12.04 8.58
CA GLU A 428 15.85 12.15 7.15
C GLU A 428 14.62 11.58 6.43
N THR A 429 13.38 11.84 6.86
CA THR A 429 12.21 11.41 6.07
C THR A 429 11.92 12.39 4.94
N GLY A 430 11.35 11.87 3.86
CA GLY A 430 10.72 12.68 2.83
C GLY A 430 9.37 13.22 3.31
N HIS A 431 8.46 13.42 2.36
CA HIS A 431 7.13 14.02 2.59
C HIS A 431 5.99 13.20 2.00
N VAL A 432 6.29 12.03 1.41
CA VAL A 432 5.31 11.20 0.69
C VAL A 432 4.85 10.03 1.54
N VAL A 433 3.55 9.92 1.76
CA VAL A 433 2.92 8.71 2.29
C VAL A 433 2.18 8.07 1.12
N CYS A 434 2.43 6.79 0.84
CA CYS A 434 1.71 6.08 -0.23
C CYS A 434 0.61 5.18 0.32
N TRP A 435 0.82 4.64 1.53
CA TRP A 435 -0.18 3.77 2.14
C TRP A 435 -0.09 3.78 3.65
N GLN A 436 -1.24 3.89 4.33
CA GLN A 436 -1.37 3.61 5.75
C GLN A 436 -2.65 2.82 6.06
N PRO A 437 -2.57 1.81 6.95
CA PRO A 437 -3.65 0.84 7.13
C PRO A 437 -4.88 1.40 7.86
N ARG A 438 -4.79 2.57 8.49
CA ARG A 438 -5.86 3.34 9.15
C ARG A 438 -5.48 4.82 9.00
N GLY A 439 -6.39 5.68 8.56
CA GLY A 439 -6.14 6.99 7.92
C GLY A 439 -5.38 8.05 8.76
N GLY A 440 -5.17 9.23 8.17
CA GLY A 440 -4.54 10.39 8.81
C GLY A 440 -3.38 11.06 8.05
N ALA A 441 -3.71 11.77 6.98
CA ALA A 441 -3.18 13.05 6.48
C ALA A 441 -4.22 13.56 5.45
N SER A 442 -4.10 14.77 4.90
CA SER A 442 -5.13 15.47 4.09
C SER A 442 -5.88 14.65 3.01
N ASP A 443 -5.30 13.54 2.57
CA ASP A 443 -5.81 12.64 1.52
C ASP A 443 -6.12 11.20 2.02
N PHE A 444 -5.89 10.91 3.31
CA PHE A 444 -6.03 9.57 3.91
C PHE A 444 -7.30 9.43 4.72
N HIS A 445 -8.39 9.17 4.02
CA HIS A 445 -9.61 8.66 4.63
C HIS A 445 -9.46 7.15 4.94
N ASN A 446 -10.29 6.58 5.82
CA ASN A 446 -10.34 5.11 6.05
C ASN A 446 -10.96 4.38 4.84
N THR A 447 -10.52 4.67 3.62
CA THR A 447 -11.16 4.22 2.39
C THR A 447 -10.58 2.92 1.86
N PHE A 448 -9.36 2.55 2.30
CA PHE A 448 -8.65 1.35 1.85
C PHE A 448 -8.53 1.26 0.32
N ALA A 449 -8.55 2.41 -0.37
CA ALA A 449 -8.48 2.52 -1.82
C ALA A 449 -7.29 3.41 -2.20
N VAL A 450 -6.42 2.91 -3.09
CA VAL A 450 -5.27 3.68 -3.59
C VAL A 450 -5.74 4.89 -4.41
N GLY A 451 -6.85 4.77 -5.15
CA GLY A 451 -7.41 5.85 -5.96
C GLY A 451 -7.93 7.07 -5.20
N ASP A 452 -7.93 7.03 -3.86
CA ASP A 452 -8.20 8.21 -3.03
C ASP A 452 -6.94 8.99 -2.66
N ILE A 453 -5.78 8.38 -2.88
CA ILE A 453 -4.46 8.91 -2.56
C ILE A 453 -3.74 9.33 -3.85
N ASP A 454 -3.98 8.60 -4.94
CA ASP A 454 -3.33 8.74 -6.25
C ASP A 454 -4.41 8.48 -7.32
N SER A 455 -4.97 9.57 -7.85
CA SER A 455 -6.16 9.58 -8.71
C SER A 455 -5.90 9.09 -10.14
N ASP A 456 -4.65 9.10 -10.61
CA ASP A 456 -4.26 8.62 -11.94
C ASP A 456 -3.43 7.34 -11.95
N PHE A 457 -3.11 6.82 -10.75
CA PHE A 457 -2.47 5.54 -10.50
C PHE A 457 -1.03 5.45 -11.03
N ASP A 458 -0.36 6.58 -11.20
CA ASP A 458 1.01 6.61 -11.69
C ASP A 458 2.04 6.32 -10.58
N GLY A 459 1.64 6.38 -9.31
CA GLY A 459 2.48 6.19 -8.12
C GLY A 459 2.87 7.50 -7.41
N LEU A 460 2.36 8.65 -7.85
CA LEU A 460 2.57 9.97 -7.25
C LEU A 460 1.27 10.44 -6.56
N PRO A 461 1.24 10.58 -5.23
CA PRO A 461 0.00 10.99 -4.55
C PRO A 461 -0.49 12.40 -4.91
N ASP A 462 -1.80 12.59 -4.94
CA ASP A 462 -2.51 13.83 -5.34
C ASP A 462 -2.00 15.07 -4.58
N CYS A 463 -1.75 14.96 -3.26
CA CYS A 463 -1.16 16.07 -2.48
C CYS A 463 0.21 16.49 -3.00
N LEU A 464 1.06 15.54 -3.39
CA LEU A 464 2.39 15.83 -3.91
C LEU A 464 2.29 16.44 -5.31
N GLU A 465 1.40 15.94 -6.14
CA GLU A 465 1.15 16.52 -7.46
C GLU A 465 0.69 17.98 -7.37
N GLY A 466 -0.24 18.27 -6.46
CA GLY A 466 -0.66 19.64 -6.17
C GLY A 466 0.50 20.55 -5.72
N ALA A 467 1.46 20.00 -4.98
CA ALA A 467 2.66 20.72 -4.54
C ALA A 467 3.70 20.92 -5.66
N LEU A 468 3.82 19.96 -6.59
CA LEU A 468 4.69 20.03 -7.77
C LEU A 468 4.08 20.89 -8.89
N GLY A 469 2.76 21.06 -8.87
CA GLY A 469 1.99 21.73 -9.92
C GLY A 469 1.72 20.84 -11.12
N THR A 470 1.71 19.52 -10.93
CA THR A 470 1.24 18.53 -11.92
C THR A 470 -0.27 18.34 -11.83
N ASP A 471 -0.85 17.62 -12.79
CA ASP A 471 -2.29 17.40 -12.93
C ASP A 471 -2.70 16.04 -12.34
N GLN A 472 -3.42 16.07 -11.21
CA GLN A 472 -3.79 14.92 -10.36
C GLN A 472 -4.52 13.77 -11.05
N VAL A 473 -4.99 13.98 -12.27
CA VAL A 473 -5.77 13.00 -13.04
C VAL A 473 -5.05 12.61 -14.34
N CYS A 474 -3.76 12.88 -14.43
CA CYS A 474 -2.97 12.76 -15.64
C CYS A 474 -1.53 12.33 -15.37
N ALA A 475 -1.31 11.02 -15.46
CA ALA A 475 -0.04 10.35 -15.15
C ALA A 475 1.21 10.91 -15.87
N ASP A 476 1.05 11.68 -16.94
CA ASP A 476 2.11 12.39 -17.66
C ASP A 476 1.59 13.80 -17.99
N THR A 477 1.80 14.72 -17.05
CA THR A 477 1.22 16.07 -17.09
C THR A 477 1.62 16.82 -18.35
N ASP A 478 2.86 16.68 -18.80
CA ASP A 478 3.42 17.46 -19.89
C ASP A 478 3.44 16.75 -21.25
N ASN A 479 3.01 15.48 -21.27
CA ASN A 479 2.87 14.60 -22.41
C ASN A 479 4.19 14.34 -23.16
N ASP A 480 5.29 14.20 -22.44
CA ASP A 480 6.59 13.86 -23.02
C ASP A 480 6.87 12.35 -23.13
N GLY A 481 6.01 11.53 -22.50
CA GLY A 481 6.05 10.08 -22.48
C GLY A 481 6.66 9.47 -21.21
N MET A 482 6.98 10.28 -20.19
CA MET A 482 7.42 9.83 -18.88
C MET A 482 6.35 10.11 -17.83
N PRO A 483 6.08 9.17 -16.90
CA PRO A 483 5.16 9.45 -15.82
C PRO A 483 5.72 10.45 -14.80
N ASP A 484 4.84 11.26 -14.23
CA ASP A 484 5.16 12.29 -13.24
C ASP A 484 5.86 11.67 -12.02
N SER A 485 5.37 10.51 -11.57
CA SER A 485 5.97 9.72 -10.48
C SER A 485 7.41 9.31 -10.76
N TRP A 486 7.70 8.91 -12.00
CA TRP A 486 9.03 8.48 -12.40
C TRP A 486 9.98 9.68 -12.44
N GLU A 487 9.54 10.79 -12.99
CA GLU A 487 10.31 12.03 -13.01
C GLU A 487 10.62 12.53 -11.60
N TYR A 488 9.60 12.52 -10.72
CA TYR A 488 9.79 12.85 -9.31
C TYR A 488 10.84 11.96 -8.67
N ARG A 489 10.73 10.63 -8.82
CA ARG A 489 11.69 9.66 -8.26
C ARG A 489 13.13 9.97 -8.67
N TRP A 490 13.35 10.35 -9.93
CA TRP A 490 14.69 10.60 -10.46
C TRP A 490 15.16 12.07 -10.41
N GLY A 491 14.31 12.98 -9.93
CA GLY A 491 14.63 14.40 -9.79
C GLY A 491 14.58 15.21 -11.09
N TYR A 492 13.75 14.76 -12.03
CA TYR A 492 13.36 15.52 -13.20
C TYR A 492 12.13 16.40 -12.90
N ASN A 493 11.62 17.09 -13.91
CA ASN A 493 10.57 18.09 -13.74
C ASN A 493 9.34 17.72 -14.57
N ALA A 494 8.40 17.06 -13.91
CA ALA A 494 7.14 16.55 -14.47
C ALA A 494 6.21 17.57 -15.15
N SER A 495 6.53 18.85 -15.05
CA SER A 495 5.78 19.93 -15.72
C SER A 495 6.47 20.48 -16.97
N SER A 496 7.60 19.88 -17.37
CA SER A 496 8.48 20.38 -18.42
C SER A 496 8.78 19.34 -19.50
N SER A 497 8.00 19.41 -20.57
CA SER A 497 8.17 18.66 -21.83
C SER A 497 9.55 18.75 -22.54
N VAL A 498 10.51 19.46 -21.95
CA VAL A 498 11.90 19.52 -22.40
C VAL A 498 12.70 18.38 -21.76
N VAL A 499 12.73 17.24 -22.44
CA VAL A 499 13.43 16.04 -21.97
C VAL A 499 14.94 16.10 -22.27
N PRO A 500 15.83 16.14 -21.26
CA PRO A 500 17.26 15.95 -21.43
C PRO A 500 17.57 14.54 -21.97
N ALA A 501 18.67 14.41 -22.72
CA ALA A 501 19.06 13.10 -23.26
C ALA A 501 19.40 12.08 -22.16
N GLU A 502 19.84 12.52 -20.98
CA GLU A 502 20.13 11.63 -19.84
C GLU A 502 18.88 11.00 -19.25
N GLU A 503 17.79 11.76 -19.23
CA GLU A 503 16.48 11.35 -18.76
C GLU A 503 15.89 10.29 -19.68
N MET A 504 15.80 10.58 -20.99
CA MET A 504 15.40 9.61 -22.03
C MET A 504 16.20 8.29 -21.94
N ILE A 505 17.53 8.39 -21.79
CA ILE A 505 18.38 7.20 -21.72
C ILE A 505 18.11 6.39 -20.45
N ARG A 506 17.78 7.05 -19.34
CA ARG A 506 17.49 6.41 -18.07
C ARG A 506 16.15 5.69 -18.11
N TYR A 507 15.09 6.36 -18.57
CA TYR A 507 13.75 5.78 -18.69
C TYR A 507 13.80 4.52 -19.58
N ASP A 508 14.41 4.65 -20.76
CA ASP A 508 14.52 3.55 -21.72
C ASP A 508 15.67 2.58 -21.43
N ALA A 509 16.39 2.68 -20.30
CA ALA A 509 17.66 1.97 -20.11
C ALA A 509 17.53 0.45 -20.31
N ILE A 510 16.47 -0.16 -19.79
CA ILE A 510 16.21 -1.61 -19.94
C ILE A 510 15.89 -1.94 -21.40
N THR A 511 14.99 -1.18 -22.04
CA THR A 511 14.61 -1.36 -23.44
C THR A 511 15.80 -1.17 -24.39
N ILE A 512 16.67 -0.19 -24.13
CA ILE A 512 17.92 0.05 -24.85
C ILE A 512 18.87 -1.13 -24.66
N VAL A 513 19.07 -1.61 -23.43
CA VAL A 513 19.96 -2.75 -23.15
C VAL A 513 19.46 -4.02 -23.85
N VAL A 514 18.16 -4.32 -23.74
CA VAL A 514 17.52 -5.47 -24.40
C VAL A 514 17.60 -5.32 -25.92
N GLY A 515 17.32 -4.14 -26.47
CA GLY A 515 17.43 -3.84 -27.90
C GLY A 515 18.85 -3.99 -28.44
N VAL A 516 19.85 -3.52 -27.69
CA VAL A 516 21.28 -3.70 -28.01
C VAL A 516 21.65 -5.18 -27.94
N ALA A 517 21.21 -5.92 -26.92
CA ALA A 517 21.47 -7.35 -26.79
C ALA A 517 20.84 -8.18 -27.93
N LEU A 518 19.60 -7.88 -28.30
CA LEU A 518 18.90 -8.48 -29.46
C LEU A 518 19.64 -8.16 -30.76
N THR A 519 20.02 -6.91 -30.96
CA THR A 519 20.76 -6.47 -32.16
C THR A 519 22.11 -7.16 -32.26
N LEU A 520 22.88 -7.24 -31.16
CA LEU A 520 24.14 -7.97 -31.10
C LEU A 520 23.92 -9.46 -31.41
N THR A 521 22.87 -10.06 -30.87
CA THR A 521 22.52 -11.47 -31.12
C THR A 521 22.21 -11.72 -32.60
N ILE A 522 21.43 -10.84 -33.24
CA ILE A 522 21.11 -10.89 -34.67
C ILE A 522 22.38 -10.71 -35.52
N VAL A 523 23.23 -9.74 -35.20
CA VAL A 523 24.50 -9.50 -35.91
C VAL A 523 25.41 -10.72 -35.81
N VAL A 524 25.54 -11.31 -34.61
CA VAL A 524 26.32 -12.54 -34.40
C VAL A 524 25.74 -13.70 -35.22
N ALA A 525 24.42 -13.87 -35.24
CA ALA A 525 23.76 -14.89 -36.06
C ALA A 525 24.04 -14.71 -37.56
N ILE A 526 23.97 -13.47 -38.08
CA ILE A 526 24.29 -13.14 -39.48
C ILE A 526 25.76 -13.45 -39.80
N VAL A 527 26.69 -13.11 -38.91
CA VAL A 527 28.12 -13.42 -39.09
C VAL A 527 28.35 -14.94 -39.12
N ILE A 528 27.73 -15.70 -38.21
CA ILE A 528 27.82 -17.16 -38.18
C ILE A 528 27.27 -17.75 -39.49
N LEU A 529 26.12 -17.27 -39.97
CA LEU A 529 25.52 -17.72 -41.23
C LEU A 529 26.41 -17.40 -42.42
N ARG A 530 26.99 -16.18 -42.50
CA ARG A 530 27.96 -15.81 -43.54
C ARG A 530 29.22 -16.68 -43.51
N VAL A 531 29.76 -16.95 -42.34
CA VAL A 531 30.95 -17.82 -42.20
C VAL A 531 30.62 -19.25 -42.62
N LYS A 532 29.47 -19.82 -42.20
CA LYS A 532 29.01 -21.13 -42.67
C LYS A 532 28.87 -21.16 -44.20
N PHE A 533 28.17 -20.19 -44.78
CA PHE A 533 27.96 -20.10 -46.22
C PHE A 533 29.28 -19.98 -46.99
N HIS A 534 30.24 -19.20 -46.48
CA HIS A 534 31.56 -19.06 -47.11
C HIS A 534 32.42 -20.33 -47.00
N VAL A 535 32.30 -21.08 -45.90
CA VAL A 535 32.94 -22.40 -45.74
C VAL A 535 32.32 -23.43 -46.68
N ASP A 536 31.01 -23.42 -46.84
CA ASP A 536 30.30 -24.35 -47.72
C ASP A 536 30.59 -24.07 -49.21
N ILE A 537 30.73 -22.81 -49.63
CA ILE A 537 31.20 -22.44 -50.98
C ILE A 537 32.64 -22.93 -51.23
N ARG A 538 33.53 -22.86 -50.23
CA ARG A 538 34.90 -23.37 -50.35
C ARG A 538 34.96 -24.89 -50.42
N ARG A 539 34.01 -25.60 -49.78
CA ARG A 539 33.86 -27.06 -49.94
C ARG A 539 33.27 -27.45 -51.30
N TRP A 540 32.46 -26.58 -51.90
CA TRP A 540 31.88 -26.80 -53.23
C TRP A 540 32.89 -26.59 -54.38
N LYS A 541 33.91 -25.75 -54.17
CA LYS A 541 35.10 -25.69 -55.05
C LYS A 541 36.07 -26.85 -54.75
N GLY A 542 35.62 -28.07 -55.06
CA GLY A 542 36.46 -29.27 -55.14
C GLY A 542 37.46 -29.22 -56.31
N PRO A 543 38.47 -30.12 -56.31
CA PRO A 543 39.76 -29.91 -56.96
C PRO A 543 39.73 -30.13 -58.48
N THR A 544 40.10 -29.10 -59.26
CA THR A 544 40.64 -29.30 -60.62
C THR A 544 42.16 -29.37 -60.51
N GLY A 545 42.73 -30.55 -60.72
CA GLY A 545 44.17 -30.76 -60.69
C GLY A 545 44.56 -32.19 -61.04
N HIS A 546 44.35 -32.60 -62.29
CA HIS A 546 45.14 -33.66 -62.91
C HIS A 546 45.94 -33.03 -64.05
N GLU A 547 47.17 -32.58 -63.74
CA GLU A 547 48.25 -32.55 -64.73
C GLU A 547 48.98 -33.89 -64.61
N GLN A 548 48.81 -34.74 -65.63
CA GLN A 548 49.75 -35.83 -65.91
C GLN A 548 50.46 -35.52 -67.23
N ASP A 549 51.73 -35.17 -67.04
CA ASP A 549 52.92 -35.40 -67.85
C ASP A 549 52.74 -35.97 -69.28
N VAL A 550 53.17 -35.17 -70.26
CA VAL A 550 53.31 -35.56 -71.67
C VAL A 550 54.80 -35.71 -71.98
N SER A 551 55.32 -36.94 -71.95
CA SER A 551 56.48 -37.32 -72.77
C SER A 551 56.68 -38.84 -72.82
N ASN A 552 56.15 -39.50 -73.86
CA ASN A 552 56.91 -40.41 -74.73
C ASN A 552 56.00 -41.05 -75.79
N VAL A 553 56.33 -40.76 -77.05
CA VAL A 553 55.81 -41.41 -78.28
C VAL A 553 56.78 -42.53 -78.65
N PRO A 554 56.35 -43.63 -79.30
CA PRO A 554 56.58 -43.71 -80.74
C PRO A 554 55.41 -44.29 -81.55
N ALA A 555 55.39 -43.87 -82.81
CA ALA A 555 54.46 -44.25 -83.86
C ALA A 555 54.56 -45.73 -84.29
N ALA A 556 53.40 -46.35 -84.50
CA ALA A 556 52.98 -47.12 -85.68
C ALA A 556 51.53 -47.60 -85.48
#